data_AF-A0A174H3P3-F1
#
_entry.id   AF-A0A174H3P3-F1
#
_cell.length_a   1.000
_cell.length_b   1.000
_cell.length_c   1.000
_cell.angle_alpha   90.00
_cell.angle_beta   90.00
_cell.angle_gamma   90.00
#
_symmetry.space_group_name_H-M   'P 1'
#
loop_
_entity.id
_entity.type
_entity.pdbx_description
1 polymer ?
#
loop_
_entity_poly.entity_id
_entity_poly.type
_entity_poly.pdbx_seq_one_letter_code
_entity_poly.pdbx_strand_id
1 'polypeptide(L)'
;MAERNTAEELDDVYEIKYSTDAMTGGADKRMYLYYQLADSIKKADSVDIIVSFLMESGVKMLLGELDDALKRGAKIRILTGNYLGITQPSALYLIKHKLGDQVDLRFYNEKNRSFHPKSYMFHYKDYSELYIGSSNISRSALTSGIEWNYRFSNKTDPINYEKFYNTFVDLFENHSIVIDDEELKKYSKNWHRPAVSKDLDRYDLKDDKETSNQIPLFEPRGAQIEALCALENTRAEGARRALVQAATGVGKTYLAAFDSKNYERVLFVAHREEILKQAAESFKNVRDSDDYGFFNGDSKCTEKSVIFASVATLGRVEYLNENYFAPDYFTYVVIDDERVIIRTKLEKPSKIKGLALI
;
A
#
# COMPACT_ATOMS: atom_id res chain seq x y z
N MET A 1 5.59 12.93 35.23
CA MET A 1 4.12 13.10 35.11
C MET A 1 3.81 13.02 33.62
N ALA A 2 3.68 11.78 33.14
CA ALA A 2 2.39 11.19 32.72
C ALA A 2 1.86 11.92 31.47
N GLU A 3 2.37 11.52 30.30
CA GLU A 3 1.66 10.69 29.29
C GLU A 3 0.50 11.41 28.62
N ARG A 4 0.62 11.59 27.30
CA ARG A 4 -0.52 11.65 26.38
C ARG A 4 -0.20 10.74 25.21
N ASN A 5 -0.76 9.53 25.26
CA ASN A 5 -0.85 8.61 24.15
C ASN A 5 -1.77 9.23 23.09
N THR A 6 -1.27 9.44 21.88
CA THR A 6 -2.00 10.02 20.74
C THR A 6 -2.73 8.97 19.90
N ALA A 7 -3.10 7.83 20.50
CA ALA A 7 -3.96 6.83 19.89
C ALA A 7 -5.46 7.06 20.18
N GLU A 8 -5.81 7.92 21.15
CA GLU A 8 -7.20 8.06 21.63
C GLU A 8 -8.08 8.99 20.79
N GLU A 9 -7.53 9.84 19.89
CA GLU A 9 -8.37 10.83 19.17
C GLU A 9 -8.90 10.35 17.81
N LEU A 10 -8.68 9.07 17.45
CA LEU A 10 -9.42 8.39 16.38
C LEU A 10 -10.57 7.51 16.92
N ASP A 11 -10.68 7.37 18.25
CA ASP A 11 -11.70 6.53 18.88
C ASP A 11 -13.10 7.19 19.00
N ASP A 12 -13.20 8.51 18.86
CA ASP A 12 -14.49 9.21 19.00
C ASP A 12 -15.52 8.90 17.90
N VAL A 13 -15.11 8.26 16.79
CA VAL A 13 -16.03 7.75 15.76
C VAL A 13 -16.37 6.27 15.96
N TYR A 14 -15.61 5.54 16.79
CA TYR A 14 -15.90 4.15 17.14
C TYR A 14 -17.02 4.00 18.19
N GLU A 15 -17.36 5.06 18.94
CA GLU A 15 -18.34 4.98 20.03
C GLU A 15 -19.82 5.05 19.61
N ILE A 16 -20.14 5.35 18.35
CA ILE A 16 -21.52 5.24 17.85
C ILE A 16 -21.56 4.20 16.73
N LYS A 17 -21.78 2.92 17.12
CA LYS A 17 -22.17 1.84 16.20
C LYS A 17 -23.53 2.16 15.56
N TYR A 18 -23.50 2.98 14.52
CA TYR A 18 -24.65 3.27 13.69
C TYR A 18 -24.76 2.19 12.61
N SER A 19 -25.81 1.37 12.68
CA SER A 19 -26.12 0.40 11.63
C SER A 19 -27.26 0.92 10.76
N THR A 20 -27.09 0.82 9.45
CA THR A 20 -28.11 1.16 8.45
C THR A 20 -28.05 0.14 7.32
N ASP A 21 -29.19 -0.09 6.68
CA ASP A 21 -29.27 -0.91 5.48
C ASP A 21 -29.16 -0.08 4.20
N ALA A 22 -29.36 1.24 4.28
CA ALA A 22 -29.20 2.17 3.17
C ALA A 22 -28.04 3.12 3.45
N MET A 23 -27.06 3.13 2.54
CA MET A 23 -25.84 3.95 2.64
C MET A 23 -25.75 4.82 1.40
N THR A 24 -25.68 6.13 1.61
CA THR A 24 -25.68 7.14 0.54
C THR A 24 -24.34 7.88 0.41
N GLY A 25 -23.38 7.62 1.32
CA GLY A 25 -22.19 8.43 1.48
C GLY A 25 -22.50 9.89 1.86
N GLY A 26 -21.74 10.84 1.33
CA GLY A 26 -21.94 12.28 1.55
C GLY A 26 -21.22 12.86 2.77
N ALA A 27 -21.81 13.86 3.42
CA ALA A 27 -21.20 14.50 4.59
C ALA A 27 -21.44 13.72 5.89
N ASP A 28 -22.51 12.92 5.96
CA ASP A 28 -22.82 12.13 7.15
C ASP A 28 -21.98 10.85 7.16
N LYS A 29 -20.93 10.84 7.99
CA LYS A 29 -20.03 9.68 8.17
C LYS A 29 -20.78 8.38 8.50
N ARG A 30 -21.96 8.46 9.12
CA ARG A 30 -22.80 7.29 9.45
C ARG A 30 -23.36 6.60 8.19
N MET A 31 -23.40 7.30 7.08
CA MET A 31 -23.86 6.80 5.77
C MET A 31 -22.71 6.22 4.93
N TYR A 32 -21.49 6.15 5.46
CA TYR A 32 -20.34 5.62 4.72
C TYR A 32 -20.44 4.11 4.65
N LEU A 33 -20.23 3.56 3.45
CA LEU A 33 -20.19 2.12 3.24
C LEU A 33 -19.02 1.50 4.03
N TYR A 34 -17.89 2.21 4.14
CA TYR A 34 -16.68 1.75 4.83
C TYR A 34 -16.96 1.18 6.23
N TYR A 35 -17.66 1.91 7.09
CA TYR A 35 -17.91 1.46 8.47
C TYR A 35 -18.77 0.20 8.52
N GLN A 36 -19.76 0.08 7.62
CA GLN A 36 -20.61 -1.10 7.55
C GLN A 36 -19.83 -2.33 7.05
N LEU A 37 -18.95 -2.15 6.05
CA LEU A 37 -18.06 -3.21 5.58
C LEU A 37 -17.07 -3.63 6.66
N ALA A 38 -16.40 -2.69 7.33
CA ALA A 38 -15.45 -2.96 8.40
C ALA A 38 -16.09 -3.78 9.54
N ASP A 39 -17.30 -3.41 9.95
CA ASP A 39 -18.06 -4.13 10.98
C ASP A 39 -18.48 -5.55 10.56
N SER A 40 -18.72 -5.77 9.27
CA SER A 40 -19.07 -7.08 8.71
C SER A 40 -17.83 -7.96 8.57
N ILE A 41 -16.73 -7.41 8.02
CA ILE A 41 -15.43 -8.09 7.91
C ILE A 41 -14.95 -8.58 9.28
N LYS A 42 -15.12 -7.78 10.34
CA LYS A 42 -14.73 -8.14 11.71
C LYS A 42 -15.42 -9.41 12.25
N LYS A 43 -16.58 -9.78 11.72
CA LYS A 43 -17.42 -10.88 12.23
C LYS A 43 -17.52 -12.07 11.28
N ALA A 44 -17.24 -11.88 9.99
CA ALA A 44 -17.47 -12.89 8.97
C ALA A 44 -16.49 -14.08 9.05
N ASP A 45 -17.01 -15.28 8.76
CA ASP A 45 -16.26 -16.52 8.57
C ASP A 45 -15.71 -16.63 7.14
N SER A 46 -16.37 -16.00 6.17
CA SER A 46 -15.82 -15.78 4.83
C SER A 46 -16.34 -14.50 4.19
N VAL A 47 -15.54 -13.95 3.27
CA VAL A 47 -15.78 -12.69 2.58
C VAL A 47 -15.64 -12.89 1.08
N ASP A 48 -16.67 -12.51 0.33
CA ASP A 48 -16.67 -12.52 -1.13
C ASP A 48 -16.89 -11.10 -1.66
N ILE A 49 -15.94 -10.62 -2.44
CA ILE A 49 -15.97 -9.27 -3.01
C ILE A 49 -16.01 -9.37 -4.53
N ILE A 50 -16.96 -8.69 -5.15
CA ILE A 50 -17.05 -8.57 -6.61
C ILE A 50 -17.22 -7.10 -6.99
N VAL A 51 -16.17 -6.49 -7.52
CA VAL A 51 -16.14 -5.06 -7.85
C VAL A 51 -15.50 -4.82 -9.19
N SER A 52 -15.97 -3.82 -9.91
CA SER A 52 -15.53 -3.56 -11.29
C SER A 52 -14.08 -3.09 -11.34
N PHE A 53 -13.64 -2.38 -10.30
CA PHE A 53 -12.26 -1.96 -10.17
C PHE A 53 -11.82 -1.79 -8.71
N LEU A 54 -10.51 -1.83 -8.51
CA LEU A 54 -9.83 -1.56 -7.25
C LEU A 54 -8.90 -0.35 -7.41
N MET A 55 -9.04 0.65 -6.54
CA MET A 55 -8.11 1.76 -6.41
C MET A 55 -7.29 1.61 -5.13
N GLU A 56 -6.04 2.07 -5.18
CA GLU A 56 -5.07 2.00 -4.09
C GLU A 56 -5.64 2.61 -2.80
N SER A 57 -6.32 3.75 -2.94
CA SER A 57 -6.94 4.50 -1.86
C SER A 57 -7.96 3.68 -1.07
N GLY A 58 -8.87 2.99 -1.76
CA GLY A 58 -9.91 2.17 -1.13
C GLY A 58 -9.36 0.86 -0.58
N VAL A 59 -8.36 0.26 -1.26
CA VAL A 59 -7.71 -0.95 -0.76
C VAL A 59 -7.03 -0.65 0.57
N LYS A 60 -6.24 0.43 0.67
CA LYS A 60 -5.59 0.84 1.93
C LYS A 60 -6.55 0.93 3.11
N MET A 61 -7.79 1.38 2.87
CA MET A 61 -8.81 1.46 3.92
C MET A 61 -9.26 0.10 4.46
N LEU A 62 -9.27 -0.95 3.64
CA LEU A 62 -9.81 -2.26 4.00
C LEU A 62 -8.73 -3.30 4.38
N LEU A 63 -7.46 -3.03 4.07
CA LEU A 63 -6.37 -3.99 4.25
C LEU A 63 -6.23 -4.48 5.70
N GLY A 64 -6.39 -3.59 6.68
CA GLY A 64 -6.26 -3.95 8.09
C GLY A 64 -7.33 -4.95 8.52
N GLU A 65 -8.58 -4.66 8.18
CA GLU A 65 -9.73 -5.49 8.52
C GLU A 65 -9.68 -6.85 7.81
N LEU A 66 -9.26 -6.88 6.54
CA LEU A 66 -9.08 -8.12 5.79
C LEU A 66 -7.93 -8.97 6.37
N ASP A 67 -6.80 -8.35 6.73
CA ASP A 67 -5.67 -9.03 7.41
C ASP A 67 -6.13 -9.65 8.74
N ASP A 68 -6.89 -8.90 9.53
CA ASP A 68 -7.44 -9.41 10.80
C ASP A 68 -8.48 -10.53 10.61
N ALA A 69 -9.24 -10.49 9.52
CA ALA A 69 -10.15 -11.58 9.15
C ALA A 69 -9.40 -12.87 8.79
N LEU A 70 -8.35 -12.77 7.98
CA LEU A 70 -7.50 -13.92 7.65
C LEU A 70 -6.83 -14.51 8.90
N LYS A 71 -6.34 -13.67 9.81
CA LYS A 71 -5.77 -14.13 11.10
C LYS A 71 -6.76 -14.88 11.97
N ARG A 72 -8.07 -14.60 11.87
CA ARG A 72 -9.13 -15.39 12.52
C ARG A 72 -9.46 -16.70 11.79
N GLY A 73 -8.89 -16.92 10.61
CA GLY A 73 -9.15 -18.10 9.77
C GLY A 73 -10.26 -17.88 8.74
N ALA A 74 -10.69 -16.64 8.49
CA ALA A 74 -11.68 -16.36 7.45
C ALA A 74 -11.13 -16.63 6.05
N LYS A 75 -12.00 -17.04 5.12
CA LYS A 75 -11.65 -17.19 3.70
C LYS A 75 -12.05 -15.94 2.92
N ILE A 76 -11.18 -15.44 2.05
CA ILE A 76 -11.45 -14.22 1.28
C ILE A 76 -11.29 -14.50 -0.21
N ARG A 77 -12.34 -14.18 -1.00
CA ARG A 77 -12.32 -14.22 -2.47
C ARG A 77 -12.60 -12.83 -3.02
N ILE A 78 -11.79 -12.39 -3.99
CA ILE A 78 -11.95 -11.08 -4.63
C ILE A 78 -11.95 -11.27 -6.14
N LEU A 79 -13.06 -10.93 -6.80
CA LEU A 79 -13.17 -10.86 -8.25
C LEU A 79 -13.21 -9.39 -8.68
N THR A 80 -12.23 -9.00 -9.50
CA THR A 80 -12.19 -7.65 -10.06
C THR A 80 -12.08 -7.61 -11.57
N GLY A 81 -12.44 -6.48 -12.17
CA GLY A 81 -12.26 -6.24 -13.58
C GLY A 81 -10.81 -5.83 -13.88
N ASN A 82 -10.32 -6.24 -15.05
CA ASN A 82 -9.14 -5.65 -15.70
C ASN A 82 -9.54 -4.74 -16.89
N TYR A 83 -10.83 -4.69 -17.21
CA TYR A 83 -11.39 -3.88 -18.30
C TYR A 83 -11.26 -2.37 -18.00
N LEU A 84 -10.98 -1.57 -19.04
CA LEU A 84 -10.72 -0.11 -18.99
C LEU A 84 -9.45 0.35 -18.25
N GLY A 85 -8.69 -0.56 -17.64
CA GLY A 85 -7.46 -0.19 -16.92
C GLY A 85 -7.70 0.67 -15.67
N ILE A 86 -8.90 0.61 -15.07
CA ILE A 86 -9.21 1.40 -13.86
C ILE A 86 -8.61 0.73 -12.62
N THR A 87 -8.62 -0.60 -12.54
CA THR A 87 -7.94 -1.34 -11.47
C THR A 87 -6.46 -0.97 -11.46
N GLN A 88 -6.01 -0.41 -10.35
CA GLN A 88 -4.64 0.08 -10.23
C GLN A 88 -3.71 -1.09 -9.89
N PRO A 89 -2.57 -1.28 -10.59
CA PRO A 89 -1.60 -2.30 -10.23
C PRO A 89 -1.13 -2.19 -8.78
N SER A 90 -0.96 -0.97 -8.26
CA SER A 90 -0.58 -0.74 -6.86
C SER A 90 -1.60 -1.29 -5.87
N ALA A 91 -2.90 -1.23 -6.15
CA ALA A 91 -3.93 -1.86 -5.33
C ALA A 91 -3.77 -3.38 -5.26
N LEU A 92 -3.47 -4.03 -6.40
CA LEU A 92 -3.26 -5.48 -6.47
C LEU A 92 -1.98 -5.89 -5.74
N TYR A 93 -0.90 -5.15 -5.92
CA TYR A 93 0.35 -5.37 -5.19
C TYR A 93 0.14 -5.22 -3.67
N LEU A 94 -0.62 -4.22 -3.22
CA LEU A 94 -0.94 -4.07 -1.79
C LEU A 94 -1.68 -5.29 -1.24
N ILE A 95 -2.70 -5.79 -1.93
CA ILE A 95 -3.46 -6.97 -1.51
C ILE A 95 -2.52 -8.18 -1.44
N LYS A 96 -1.78 -8.45 -2.51
CA LYS A 96 -0.87 -9.61 -2.57
C LYS A 96 0.24 -9.53 -1.54
N HIS A 97 0.84 -8.37 -1.35
CA HIS A 97 1.91 -8.16 -0.39
C HIS A 97 1.43 -8.33 1.06
N LYS A 98 0.29 -7.71 1.40
CA LYS A 98 -0.20 -7.67 2.78
C LYS A 98 -0.90 -8.96 3.19
N LEU A 99 -1.67 -9.57 2.27
CA LEU A 99 -2.55 -10.70 2.57
C LEU A 99 -2.01 -12.04 2.04
N GLY A 100 -1.04 -12.01 1.12
CA GLY A 100 -0.41 -13.19 0.54
C GLY A 100 -1.37 -14.05 -0.27
N ASP A 101 -1.04 -15.33 -0.41
CA ASP A 101 -1.85 -16.33 -1.12
C ASP A 101 -3.05 -16.85 -0.30
N GLN A 102 -3.31 -16.26 0.87
CA GLN A 102 -4.50 -16.56 1.66
C GLN A 102 -5.78 -15.96 1.06
N VAL A 103 -5.64 -15.00 0.15
CA VAL A 103 -6.74 -14.41 -0.62
C VAL A 103 -6.76 -14.97 -2.03
N ASP A 104 -7.92 -15.46 -2.46
CA ASP A 104 -8.14 -15.85 -3.85
C ASP A 104 -8.54 -14.61 -4.66
N LEU A 105 -7.53 -13.97 -5.26
CA LEU A 105 -7.64 -12.74 -6.02
C LEU A 105 -7.68 -13.07 -7.52
N ARG A 106 -8.75 -12.68 -8.22
CA ARG A 106 -8.97 -13.03 -9.63
C ARG A 106 -9.40 -11.85 -10.49
N PHE A 107 -9.02 -11.89 -11.77
CA PHE A 107 -9.62 -11.04 -12.79
C PHE A 107 -10.79 -11.74 -13.46
N TYR A 108 -11.87 -11.01 -13.71
CA TYR A 108 -12.86 -11.42 -14.69
C TYR A 108 -12.24 -11.49 -16.10
N ASN A 109 -12.52 -12.56 -16.85
CA ASN A 109 -11.78 -12.89 -18.08
C ASN A 109 -12.65 -13.04 -19.35
N GLU A 110 -13.89 -12.55 -19.36
CA GLU A 110 -14.68 -12.52 -20.60
C GLU A 110 -14.52 -11.20 -21.34
N LYS A 111 -14.00 -11.26 -22.57
CA LYS A 111 -13.70 -10.06 -23.37
C LYS A 111 -14.93 -9.36 -23.96
N ASN A 112 -16.02 -10.10 -24.19
CA ASN A 112 -17.19 -9.62 -24.92
C ASN A 112 -18.39 -9.30 -24.02
N ARG A 113 -18.18 -9.20 -22.71
CA ARG A 113 -19.25 -8.96 -21.74
C ARG A 113 -18.80 -7.90 -20.74
N SER A 114 -19.62 -6.87 -20.59
CA SER A 114 -19.37 -5.81 -19.61
C SER A 114 -19.36 -6.39 -18.18
N PHE A 115 -18.35 -5.99 -17.41
CA PHE A 115 -18.21 -6.34 -16.01
C PHE A 115 -18.29 -5.08 -15.17
N HIS A 116 -19.49 -4.79 -14.66
CA HIS A 116 -19.73 -3.63 -13.79
C HIS A 116 -20.41 -3.90 -12.43
N PRO A 117 -20.31 -5.10 -11.81
CA PRO A 117 -20.87 -5.34 -10.48
C PRO A 117 -20.11 -4.55 -9.40
N LYS A 118 -20.80 -4.19 -8.32
CA LYS A 118 -20.19 -3.84 -7.03
C LYS A 118 -21.00 -4.47 -5.91
N SER A 119 -20.44 -5.50 -5.31
CA SER A 119 -21.07 -6.19 -4.21
C SER A 119 -20.04 -6.79 -3.26
N TYR A 120 -20.42 -6.84 -1.99
CA TYR A 120 -19.62 -7.34 -0.88
C TYR A 120 -20.51 -8.30 -0.09
N MET A 121 -20.12 -9.56 0.02
CA MET A 121 -20.90 -10.60 0.68
C MET A 121 -20.13 -11.12 1.87
N PHE A 122 -20.83 -11.26 2.99
CA PHE A 122 -20.27 -11.71 4.26
C PHE A 122 -21.04 -12.92 4.73
N HIS A 123 -20.31 -13.99 5.02
CA HIS A 123 -20.89 -15.25 5.43
C HIS A 123 -20.55 -15.51 6.88
N TYR A 124 -21.57 -15.86 7.65
CA TYR A 124 -21.50 -16.23 9.05
C TYR A 124 -21.99 -17.66 9.19
N LYS A 125 -21.73 -18.26 10.36
CA LYS A 125 -22.23 -19.59 10.71
C LYS A 125 -23.71 -19.84 10.38
N ASP A 126 -24.59 -18.88 10.68
CA ASP A 126 -26.05 -19.08 10.62
C ASP A 126 -26.76 -18.28 9.52
N TYR A 127 -26.06 -17.38 8.82
CA TYR A 127 -26.65 -16.53 7.78
C TYR A 127 -25.59 -15.88 6.90
N SER A 128 -26.03 -15.17 5.88
CA SER A 128 -25.14 -14.33 5.08
C SER A 128 -25.81 -13.02 4.73
N GLU A 129 -25.03 -11.96 4.61
CA GLU A 129 -25.48 -10.65 4.16
C GLU A 129 -24.72 -10.20 2.92
N LEU A 130 -25.34 -9.29 2.19
CA LEU A 130 -24.86 -8.78 0.93
C LEU A 130 -25.12 -7.29 0.88
N TYR A 131 -24.06 -6.56 0.53
CA TYR A 131 -24.08 -5.16 0.17
C TYR A 131 -24.03 -5.07 -1.35
N ILE A 132 -24.94 -4.31 -1.95
CA ILE A 132 -24.97 -4.07 -3.39
C ILE A 132 -25.26 -2.60 -3.67
N GLY A 133 -24.56 -2.04 -4.65
CA GLY A 133 -24.72 -0.63 -4.96
C GLY A 133 -23.79 -0.13 -6.04
N SER A 134 -23.47 1.15 -5.97
CA SER A 134 -22.62 1.85 -6.94
C SER A 134 -21.14 1.93 -6.52
N SER A 135 -20.81 1.63 -5.25
CA SER A 135 -19.46 1.78 -4.69
C SER A 135 -18.48 0.68 -5.11
N ASN A 136 -17.49 1.03 -5.93
CA ASN A 136 -16.26 0.23 -6.07
C ASN A 136 -15.34 0.44 -4.86
N ILE A 137 -14.17 -0.21 -4.85
CA ILE A 137 -13.16 0.01 -3.80
C ILE A 137 -12.29 1.20 -4.21
N SER A 138 -12.69 2.40 -3.81
CA SER A 138 -11.89 3.62 -3.77
C SER A 138 -12.21 4.38 -2.49
N ARG A 139 -11.35 5.30 -2.06
CA ARG A 139 -11.63 6.09 -0.85
C ARG A 139 -12.96 6.81 -0.97
N SER A 140 -13.13 7.65 -2.00
CA SER A 140 -14.35 8.42 -2.22
C SER A 140 -15.60 7.54 -2.30
N ALA A 141 -15.56 6.40 -3.00
CA ALA A 141 -16.72 5.52 -3.13
C ALA A 141 -17.11 4.81 -1.82
N LEU A 142 -16.17 4.61 -0.91
CA LEU A 142 -16.42 3.99 0.40
C LEU A 142 -16.82 5.01 1.48
N THR A 143 -16.55 6.30 1.26
CA THR A 143 -16.75 7.39 2.23
C THR A 143 -17.77 8.43 1.72
N SER A 144 -17.31 9.62 1.34
CA SER A 144 -18.12 10.81 1.10
C SER A 144 -18.70 10.90 -0.30
N GLY A 145 -18.26 10.05 -1.23
CA GLY A 145 -18.83 9.96 -2.57
C GLY A 145 -20.34 9.71 -2.49
N ILE A 146 -21.10 10.32 -3.40
CA ILE A 146 -22.54 10.10 -3.46
C ILE A 146 -22.75 8.75 -4.13
N GLU A 147 -22.92 7.73 -3.30
CA GLU A 147 -23.00 6.33 -3.71
C GLU A 147 -24.19 5.68 -3.04
N TRP A 148 -25.02 4.97 -3.80
CA TRP A 148 -26.17 4.28 -3.23
C TRP A 148 -25.86 2.82 -3.07
N ASN A 149 -25.91 2.36 -1.82
CA ASN A 149 -25.70 0.97 -1.46
C ASN A 149 -26.83 0.50 -0.55
N TYR A 150 -27.21 -0.76 -0.73
CA TYR A 150 -28.23 -1.41 0.07
C TYR A 150 -27.69 -2.73 0.65
N ARG A 151 -28.00 -2.98 1.92
CA ARG A 151 -27.69 -4.21 2.63
C ARG A 151 -28.96 -5.04 2.80
N PHE A 152 -28.86 -6.33 2.52
CA PHE A 152 -29.86 -7.31 2.93
C PHE A 152 -29.22 -8.67 3.20
N SER A 153 -29.99 -9.60 3.76
CA SER A 153 -29.52 -10.94 4.12
C SER A 153 -30.32 -12.04 3.45
N ASN A 154 -29.76 -13.24 3.41
CA ASN A 154 -30.48 -14.44 2.98
C ASN A 154 -31.66 -14.80 3.91
N LYS A 155 -31.70 -14.27 5.14
CA LYS A 155 -32.85 -14.42 6.05
C LYS A 155 -34.01 -13.51 5.68
N THR A 156 -33.71 -12.31 5.18
CA THR A 156 -34.70 -11.30 4.83
C THR A 156 -35.17 -11.41 3.38
N ASP A 157 -34.29 -11.83 2.46
CA ASP A 157 -34.59 -11.99 1.04
C ASP A 157 -33.78 -13.16 0.43
N PRO A 158 -34.17 -14.42 0.72
CA PRO A 158 -33.40 -15.60 0.32
C PRO A 158 -33.28 -15.76 -1.19
N ILE A 159 -34.37 -15.50 -1.93
CA ILE A 159 -34.44 -15.75 -3.38
C ILE A 159 -33.47 -14.83 -4.13
N ASN A 160 -33.47 -13.54 -3.81
CA ASN A 160 -32.56 -12.60 -4.47
C ASN A 160 -31.12 -12.82 -4.02
N TYR A 161 -30.89 -13.12 -2.73
CA TYR A 161 -29.56 -13.43 -2.23
C TYR A 161 -28.94 -14.60 -2.99
N GLU A 162 -29.65 -15.73 -3.10
CA GLU A 162 -29.16 -16.93 -3.81
C GLU A 162 -28.84 -16.62 -5.27
N LYS A 163 -29.66 -15.79 -5.93
CA LYS A 163 -29.40 -15.39 -7.32
C LYS A 163 -28.08 -14.62 -7.46
N PHE A 164 -27.81 -13.65 -6.58
CA PHE A 164 -26.56 -12.89 -6.61
C PHE A 164 -25.37 -13.76 -6.25
N TYR A 165 -25.48 -14.57 -5.20
CA TYR A 165 -24.40 -15.44 -4.75
C TYR A 165 -24.04 -16.51 -5.80
N ASN A 166 -25.03 -17.18 -6.39
CA ASN A 166 -24.77 -18.17 -7.45
C ASN A 166 -24.15 -17.52 -8.70
N THR A 167 -24.54 -16.29 -9.03
CA THR A 167 -23.90 -15.53 -10.12
C THR A 167 -22.45 -15.20 -9.78
N PHE A 168 -22.16 -14.81 -8.54
CA PHE A 168 -20.79 -14.58 -8.09
C PHE A 168 -19.95 -15.86 -8.22
N VAL A 169 -20.44 -16.98 -7.68
CA VAL A 169 -19.74 -18.28 -7.73
C VAL A 169 -19.45 -18.68 -9.17
N ASP A 170 -20.43 -18.59 -10.07
CA ASP A 170 -20.23 -18.89 -11.50
C ASP A 170 -19.15 -18.00 -12.13
N LEU A 171 -19.25 -16.68 -11.95
CA LEU A 171 -18.26 -15.74 -12.49
C LEU A 171 -16.87 -15.99 -11.92
N PHE A 172 -16.78 -16.32 -10.64
CA PHE A 172 -15.54 -16.58 -9.93
C PHE A 172 -14.89 -17.90 -10.36
N GLU A 173 -15.66 -18.97 -10.49
CA GLU A 173 -15.13 -20.30 -10.75
C GLU A 173 -14.94 -20.57 -12.26
N ASN A 174 -15.82 -20.05 -13.11
CA ASN A 174 -15.87 -20.41 -14.53
C ASN A 174 -15.45 -19.27 -15.47
N HIS A 175 -15.48 -18.01 -15.03
CA HIS A 175 -15.28 -16.85 -15.90
C HIS A 175 -14.15 -15.92 -15.44
N SER A 176 -13.21 -16.43 -14.64
CA SER A 176 -12.11 -15.65 -14.09
C SER A 176 -10.75 -16.31 -14.32
N ILE A 177 -9.70 -15.53 -14.10
CA ILE A 177 -8.31 -16.00 -14.05
C ILE A 177 -7.69 -15.58 -12.73
N VAL A 178 -6.91 -16.48 -12.14
CA VAL A 178 -6.16 -16.19 -10.91
C VAL A 178 -5.13 -15.10 -11.19
N ILE A 179 -5.03 -14.14 -10.28
CA ILE A 179 -3.97 -13.14 -10.28
C ILE A 179 -2.82 -13.71 -9.46
N ASP A 180 -1.94 -14.45 -10.12
CA ASP A 180 -0.64 -14.84 -9.56
C ASP A 180 0.42 -13.77 -9.84
N ASP A 181 1.66 -14.03 -9.43
CA ASP A 181 2.78 -13.09 -9.64
C ASP A 181 3.08 -12.84 -11.11
N GLU A 182 2.85 -13.82 -12.00
CA GLU A 182 3.11 -13.69 -13.42
C GLU A 182 2.04 -12.83 -14.08
N GLU A 183 0.76 -13.11 -13.82
CA GLU A 183 -0.37 -12.35 -14.37
C GLU A 183 -0.40 -10.93 -13.80
N LEU A 184 -0.05 -10.73 -12.52
CA LEU A 184 0.10 -9.39 -11.94
C LEU A 184 1.19 -8.58 -12.63
N LYS A 185 2.38 -9.15 -12.84
CA LYS A 185 3.48 -8.49 -13.57
C LYS A 185 3.08 -8.18 -15.01
N LYS A 186 2.43 -9.13 -15.68
CA LYS A 186 1.93 -8.95 -17.05
C LYS A 186 0.87 -7.85 -17.14
N TYR A 187 -0.05 -7.79 -16.18
CA TYR A 187 -1.03 -6.72 -16.10
C TYR A 187 -0.36 -5.37 -15.88
N SER A 188 0.49 -5.25 -14.84
CA SER A 188 1.21 -4.02 -14.49
C SER A 188 1.99 -3.45 -15.69
N LYS A 189 2.74 -4.31 -16.39
CA LYS A 189 3.55 -3.92 -17.56
C LYS A 189 2.74 -3.34 -18.71
N ASN A 190 1.51 -3.82 -18.92
CA ASN A 190 0.64 -3.38 -20.00
C ASN A 190 -0.35 -2.29 -19.55
N TRP A 191 -0.35 -1.96 -18.25
CA TRP A 191 -1.29 -1.01 -17.69
C TRP A 191 -0.91 0.42 -18.06
N HIS A 192 -1.89 1.16 -18.56
CA HIS A 192 -1.76 2.58 -18.87
C HIS A 192 -2.85 3.33 -18.12
N ARG A 193 -2.45 4.33 -17.35
CA ARG A 193 -3.39 5.12 -16.55
C ARG A 193 -4.44 5.78 -17.46
N PRO A 194 -5.73 5.39 -17.36
CA PRO A 194 -6.76 5.96 -18.22
C PRO A 194 -7.04 7.41 -17.82
N ALA A 195 -7.49 8.23 -18.77
CA ALA A 195 -7.78 9.64 -18.51
C ALA A 195 -8.82 9.84 -17.39
N VAL A 196 -9.86 8.98 -17.36
CA VAL A 196 -10.92 8.98 -16.33
C VAL A 196 -10.36 8.73 -14.93
N SER A 197 -9.29 7.94 -14.78
CA SER A 197 -8.68 7.70 -13.46
C SER A 197 -8.14 8.98 -12.83
N LYS A 198 -7.71 9.97 -13.62
CA LYS A 198 -7.21 11.25 -13.08
C LYS A 198 -8.28 12.02 -12.32
N ASP A 199 -9.52 11.97 -12.78
CA ASP A 199 -10.62 12.66 -12.10
C ASP A 199 -11.05 11.89 -10.85
N LEU A 200 -11.08 10.55 -10.89
CA LEU A 200 -11.31 9.72 -9.70
C LEU A 200 -10.27 10.00 -8.59
N ASP A 201 -8.99 10.06 -8.95
CA ASP A 201 -7.92 10.35 -7.99
C ASP A 201 -8.05 11.75 -7.38
N ARG A 202 -8.59 12.73 -8.13
CA ARG A 202 -8.86 14.07 -7.59
C ARG A 202 -9.95 14.07 -6.54
N TYR A 203 -11.00 13.25 -6.71
CA TYR A 203 -12.04 13.10 -5.70
C TYR A 203 -11.48 12.44 -4.44
N ASP A 204 -10.68 11.37 -4.58
CA ASP A 204 -10.02 10.72 -3.46
C ASP A 204 -9.09 11.67 -2.69
N LEU A 205 -8.30 12.48 -3.38
CA LEU A 205 -7.39 13.46 -2.75
C LEU A 205 -8.13 14.60 -2.04
N LYS A 206 -9.32 14.98 -2.51
CA LYS A 206 -10.15 15.97 -1.83
C LYS A 206 -10.76 15.37 -0.57
N ASP A 207 -11.32 14.17 -0.70
CA ASP A 207 -11.92 13.46 0.43
C ASP A 207 -10.91 13.19 1.56
N ASP A 208 -9.69 12.79 1.20
CA ASP A 208 -8.60 12.56 2.16
C ASP A 208 -8.29 13.82 2.99
N LYS A 209 -8.30 15.01 2.36
CA LYS A 209 -8.09 16.30 3.05
C LYS A 209 -9.25 16.73 3.94
N GLU A 210 -10.48 16.41 3.55
CA GLU A 210 -11.68 16.78 4.31
C GLU A 210 -11.91 15.83 5.49
N THR A 211 -11.44 14.58 5.39
CA THR A 211 -11.66 13.54 6.40
C THR A 211 -10.50 13.38 7.40
N SER A 212 -9.27 13.77 7.03
CA SER A 212 -8.09 13.70 7.92
C SER A 212 -7.76 15.07 8.55
N ASN A 213 -7.98 15.18 9.87
CA ASN A 213 -7.51 16.31 10.68
C ASN A 213 -6.05 16.14 11.17
N GLN A 214 -5.30 15.19 10.61
CA GLN A 214 -3.98 14.78 11.11
C GLN A 214 -2.85 15.23 10.20
N ILE A 215 -1.64 15.34 10.80
CA ILE A 215 -0.38 15.57 10.09
C ILE A 215 -0.30 14.56 8.94
N PRO A 216 -0.08 14.98 7.68
CA PRO A 216 -0.09 14.05 6.56
C PRO A 216 1.04 13.04 6.72
N LEU A 217 0.71 11.81 7.10
CA LEU A 217 1.61 10.69 7.01
C LEU A 217 1.92 10.46 5.52
N PHE A 218 3.20 10.52 5.17
CA PHE A 218 3.64 10.15 3.85
C PHE A 218 3.49 8.65 3.69
N GLU A 219 2.84 8.23 2.60
CA GLU A 219 2.66 6.84 2.23
C GLU A 219 3.19 6.58 0.83
N PRO A 220 3.68 5.36 0.54
CA PRO A 220 4.06 4.98 -0.80
C PRO A 220 2.83 4.95 -1.70
N ARG A 221 3.02 5.34 -2.96
CA ARG A 221 1.94 5.44 -3.97
C ARG A 221 2.36 4.90 -5.32
N GLY A 222 1.41 4.34 -6.06
CA GLY A 222 1.60 3.88 -7.43
C GLY A 222 2.79 2.95 -7.59
N ALA A 223 3.69 3.27 -8.53
CA ALA A 223 4.89 2.48 -8.82
C ALA A 223 5.84 2.32 -7.62
N GLN A 224 5.77 3.18 -6.60
CA GLN A 224 6.58 3.00 -5.38
C GLN A 224 6.16 1.74 -4.63
N ILE A 225 4.86 1.42 -4.56
CA ILE A 225 4.35 0.22 -3.89
C ILE A 225 4.87 -1.03 -4.60
N GLU A 226 4.77 -1.06 -5.94
CA GLU A 226 5.29 -2.17 -6.74
C GLU A 226 6.80 -2.36 -6.52
N ALA A 227 7.58 -1.26 -6.51
CA ALA A 227 9.00 -1.31 -6.25
C ALA A 227 9.32 -1.83 -4.83
N LEU A 228 8.59 -1.38 -3.81
CA LEU A 228 8.76 -1.85 -2.43
C LEU A 228 8.46 -3.34 -2.29
N CYS A 229 7.38 -3.82 -2.90
CA CYS A 229 7.04 -5.25 -2.92
C CYS A 229 8.15 -6.06 -3.60
N ALA A 230 8.64 -5.59 -4.74
CA ALA A 230 9.73 -6.26 -5.45
C ALA A 230 11.04 -6.29 -4.65
N LEU A 231 11.38 -5.19 -3.96
CA LEU A 231 12.56 -5.09 -3.10
C LEU A 231 12.48 -6.05 -1.90
N GLU A 232 11.30 -6.14 -1.27
CA GLU A 232 11.08 -7.06 -0.17
C GLU A 232 11.18 -8.53 -0.60
N ASN A 233 10.55 -8.90 -1.71
CA ASN A 233 10.66 -10.25 -2.26
C ASN A 233 12.11 -10.59 -2.63
N THR A 234 12.82 -9.66 -3.27
CA THR A 234 14.25 -9.81 -3.59
C THR A 234 15.08 -10.06 -2.33
N ARG A 235 14.79 -9.36 -1.23
CA ARG A 235 15.44 -9.60 0.08
C ARG A 235 15.07 -10.95 0.68
N ALA A 236 13.81 -11.38 0.54
CA ALA A 236 13.35 -12.70 1.01
C ALA A 236 14.04 -13.86 0.27
N GLU A 237 14.39 -13.66 -1.00
CA GLU A 237 15.22 -14.59 -1.80
C GLU A 237 16.71 -14.59 -1.39
N GLY A 238 17.09 -13.80 -0.39
CA GLY A 238 18.45 -13.71 0.14
C GLY A 238 19.35 -12.72 -0.58
N ALA A 239 18.83 -11.97 -1.56
CA ALA A 239 19.61 -10.94 -2.20
C ALA A 239 19.93 -9.81 -1.21
N ARG A 240 21.20 -9.42 -1.19
CA ARG A 240 21.71 -8.35 -0.32
C ARG A 240 21.91 -7.06 -1.08
N ARG A 241 21.61 -7.01 -2.38
CA ARG A 241 21.78 -5.88 -3.29
C ARG A 241 20.66 -5.89 -4.33
N ALA A 242 20.04 -4.75 -4.57
CA ALA A 242 19.02 -4.57 -5.62
C ALA A 242 19.23 -3.22 -6.31
N LEU A 243 18.89 -3.09 -7.60
CA LEU A 243 18.94 -1.82 -8.33
C LEU A 243 17.52 -1.42 -8.74
N VAL A 244 17.11 -0.19 -8.41
CA VAL A 244 15.79 0.34 -8.80
C VAL A 244 15.93 1.34 -9.94
N GLN A 245 15.46 0.96 -11.13
CA GLN A 245 15.33 1.91 -12.23
C GLN A 245 13.94 2.56 -12.22
N ALA A 246 13.87 3.85 -11.91
CA ALA A 246 12.62 4.60 -11.95
C ALA A 246 12.73 5.88 -12.80
N ALA A 247 11.62 6.18 -13.49
CA ALA A 247 11.45 7.42 -14.24
C ALA A 247 11.50 8.65 -13.31
N THR A 248 11.80 9.82 -13.89
CA THR A 248 11.75 11.09 -13.15
C THR A 248 10.32 11.35 -12.63
N GLY A 249 10.21 11.95 -11.46
CA GLY A 249 8.90 12.25 -10.83
C GLY A 249 8.23 11.07 -10.11
N VAL A 250 8.76 9.85 -10.17
CA VAL A 250 8.27 8.70 -9.37
C VAL A 250 8.55 8.86 -7.87
N GLY A 251 9.43 9.80 -7.49
CA GLY A 251 9.80 10.05 -6.10
C GLY A 251 10.79 9.00 -5.57
N LYS A 252 11.90 8.80 -6.28
CA LYS A 252 12.98 7.85 -5.92
C LYS A 252 13.47 8.02 -4.49
N THR A 253 13.63 9.26 -4.04
CA THR A 253 14.10 9.56 -2.68
C THR A 253 13.09 9.15 -1.61
N TYR A 254 11.79 9.36 -1.87
CA TYR A 254 10.72 8.85 -1.00
C TYR A 254 10.67 7.32 -0.99
N LEU A 255 10.84 6.68 -2.16
CA LEU A 255 10.95 5.23 -2.23
C LEU A 255 12.09 4.71 -1.34
N ALA A 256 13.27 5.35 -1.39
CA ALA A 256 14.40 5.05 -0.51
C ALA A 256 14.06 5.15 0.97
N ALA A 257 13.38 6.24 1.32
CA ALA A 257 12.99 6.53 2.69
C ALA A 257 11.99 5.49 3.22
N PHE A 258 11.00 5.10 2.39
CA PHE A 258 10.04 4.06 2.74
C PHE A 258 10.71 2.70 2.92
N ASP A 259 11.56 2.32 1.97
CA ASP A 259 12.22 1.02 1.94
C ASP A 259 13.20 0.83 3.11
N SER A 260 13.83 1.93 3.54
CA SER A 260 14.78 1.93 4.65
C SER A 260 14.15 2.22 6.02
N LYS A 261 12.83 2.49 6.09
CA LYS A 261 12.15 2.97 7.31
C LYS A 261 12.40 2.09 8.54
N ASN A 262 12.41 0.77 8.36
CA ASN A 262 12.57 -0.20 9.45
C ASN A 262 14.04 -0.50 9.82
N TYR A 263 15.01 0.15 9.16
CA TYR A 263 16.43 -0.02 9.45
C TYR A 263 16.92 1.07 10.41
N GLU A 264 17.71 0.67 11.40
CA GLU A 264 18.22 1.56 12.46
C GLU A 264 19.33 2.48 11.95
N ARG A 265 20.30 1.94 11.23
CA ARG A 265 21.47 2.70 10.72
C ARG A 265 21.45 2.74 9.21
N VAL A 266 21.18 3.92 8.65
CA VAL A 266 21.03 4.14 7.21
C VAL A 266 22.05 5.16 6.71
N LEU A 267 22.75 4.82 5.62
CA LEU A 267 23.62 5.75 4.89
C LEU A 267 22.98 6.09 3.56
N PHE A 268 22.80 7.38 3.28
CA PHE A 268 22.39 7.89 1.97
C PHE A 268 23.56 8.62 1.33
N VAL A 269 23.95 8.23 0.12
CA VAL A 269 25.12 8.76 -0.57
C VAL A 269 24.72 9.42 -1.89
N ALA A 270 25.14 10.66 -2.10
CA ALA A 270 24.93 11.37 -3.37
C ALA A 270 26.10 12.31 -3.71
N HIS A 271 26.18 12.76 -4.97
CA HIS A 271 27.25 13.67 -5.43
C HIS A 271 27.03 15.13 -5.09
N ARG A 272 25.76 15.60 -5.09
CA ARG A 272 25.43 17.02 -4.90
C ARG A 272 24.87 17.27 -3.51
N GLU A 273 25.36 18.32 -2.85
CA GLU A 273 24.90 18.69 -1.51
C GLU A 273 23.41 19.05 -1.45
N GLU A 274 22.88 19.67 -2.51
CA GLU A 274 21.45 19.98 -2.62
C GLU A 274 20.58 18.72 -2.58
N ILE A 275 21.01 17.64 -3.26
CA ILE A 275 20.33 16.35 -3.24
C ILE A 275 20.34 15.76 -1.83
N LEU A 276 21.47 15.83 -1.13
CA LEU A 276 21.55 15.35 0.25
C LEU A 276 20.57 16.09 1.18
N LYS A 277 20.43 17.42 1.02
CA LYS A 277 19.49 18.22 1.82
C LYS A 277 18.03 17.86 1.52
N GLN A 278 17.68 17.72 0.23
CA GLN A 278 16.33 17.29 -0.19
C GLN A 278 16.01 15.85 0.26
N ALA A 279 17.01 14.96 0.25
CA ALA A 279 16.87 13.60 0.74
C ALA A 279 16.68 13.56 2.26
N ALA A 280 17.41 14.37 3.02
CA ALA A 280 17.21 14.49 4.46
C ALA A 280 15.77 14.92 4.80
N GLU A 281 15.20 15.88 4.07
CA GLU A 281 13.81 16.30 4.24
C GLU A 281 12.84 15.14 3.91
N SER A 282 13.06 14.41 2.83
CA SER A 282 12.22 13.27 2.45
C SER A 282 12.25 12.15 3.50
N PHE A 283 13.43 11.85 4.06
CA PHE A 283 13.58 10.86 5.12
C PHE A 283 12.96 11.32 6.44
N LYS A 284 13.12 12.60 6.79
CA LYS A 284 12.44 13.21 7.93
C LYS A 284 10.93 13.03 7.82
N ASN A 285 10.37 13.34 6.65
CA ASN A 285 8.94 13.24 6.38
C ASN A 285 8.39 11.79 6.50
N VAL A 286 9.17 10.78 6.10
CA VAL A 286 8.73 9.37 6.14
C VAL A 286 8.96 8.71 7.50
N ARG A 287 10.07 9.04 8.16
CA ARG A 287 10.49 8.47 9.46
C ARG A 287 9.97 9.25 10.65
N ASP A 288 9.44 10.47 10.44
CA ASP A 288 9.00 11.40 11.48
C ASP A 288 10.06 11.59 12.58
N SER A 289 11.30 11.85 12.16
CA SER A 289 12.45 11.93 13.08
C SER A 289 13.52 12.90 12.59
N ASP A 290 14.06 13.67 13.53
CA ASP A 290 15.22 14.56 13.36
C ASP A 290 16.56 13.85 13.68
N ASP A 291 16.55 12.53 13.77
CA ASP A 291 17.75 11.72 14.00
C ASP A 291 18.54 11.46 12.69
N TYR A 292 18.90 12.55 12.02
CA TYR A 292 19.75 12.54 10.84
C TYR A 292 20.93 13.50 10.97
N GLY A 293 21.97 13.25 10.18
CA GLY A 293 23.19 14.05 10.13
C GLY A 293 23.85 14.05 8.76
N PHE A 294 24.74 15.01 8.53
CA PHE A 294 25.49 15.12 7.27
C PHE A 294 26.95 14.72 7.46
N PHE A 295 27.48 14.04 6.44
CA PHE A 295 28.90 13.72 6.30
C PHE A 295 29.42 14.26 4.96
N ASN A 296 29.74 15.54 4.92
CA ASN A 296 30.12 16.30 3.72
C ASN A 296 31.34 17.18 4.00
N GLY A 297 31.66 18.16 3.16
CA GLY A 297 32.81 19.05 3.37
C GLY A 297 32.78 19.74 4.74
N ASP A 298 31.60 20.23 5.12
CA ASP A 298 31.40 21.11 6.28
C ASP A 298 31.11 20.35 7.58
N SER A 299 30.53 19.15 7.50
CA SER A 299 30.11 18.36 8.66
C SER A 299 30.61 16.93 8.58
N LYS A 300 31.00 16.35 9.72
CA LYS A 300 31.47 14.97 9.86
C LYS A 300 30.63 14.24 10.91
N CYS A 301 29.31 14.28 10.76
CA CYS A 301 28.41 13.66 11.73
C CYS A 301 28.51 12.13 11.66
N THR A 302 28.72 11.48 12.82
CA THR A 302 28.82 10.02 12.95
C THR A 302 27.69 9.42 13.79
N GLU A 303 27.14 10.17 14.75
CA GLU A 303 26.30 9.63 15.83
C GLU A 303 24.84 9.34 15.43
N LYS A 304 24.37 9.90 14.32
CA LYS A 304 22.95 9.89 13.93
C LYS A 304 22.54 8.56 13.30
N SER A 305 21.25 8.22 13.39
CA SER A 305 20.72 7.00 12.79
C SER A 305 20.72 7.03 11.27
N VAL A 306 20.47 8.19 10.68
CA VAL A 306 20.53 8.39 9.22
C VAL A 306 21.63 9.37 8.85
N ILE A 307 22.61 8.94 8.08
CA ILE A 307 23.72 9.79 7.62
C ILE A 307 23.59 10.07 6.13
N PHE A 308 23.62 11.36 5.77
CA PHE A 308 23.64 11.85 4.39
C PHE A 308 25.06 12.26 4.03
N ALA A 309 25.73 11.45 3.21
CA ALA A 309 27.14 11.60 2.90
C ALA A 309 27.39 12.01 1.45
N SER A 310 28.33 12.93 1.23
CA SER A 310 28.79 13.23 -0.13
C SER A 310 29.85 12.23 -0.59
N VAL A 311 29.73 11.73 -1.83
CA VAL A 311 30.71 10.81 -2.42
C VAL A 311 32.13 11.40 -2.33
N ALA A 312 32.27 12.70 -2.61
CA ALA A 312 33.54 13.43 -2.59
C ALA A 312 34.22 13.50 -1.22
N THR A 313 33.43 13.40 -0.13
CA THR A 313 33.96 13.38 1.23
C THR A 313 34.18 11.95 1.68
N LEU A 314 33.14 11.13 1.65
CA LEU A 314 33.17 9.76 2.16
C LEU A 314 34.23 8.90 1.44
N GLY A 315 34.48 9.14 0.16
CA GLY A 315 35.48 8.39 -0.62
C GLY A 315 36.95 8.73 -0.34
N ARG A 316 37.25 9.73 0.51
CA ARG A 316 38.64 10.09 0.84
C ARG A 316 39.23 9.08 1.83
N VAL A 317 40.48 8.67 1.61
CA VAL A 317 41.20 7.70 2.47
C VAL A 317 41.24 8.14 3.94
N GLU A 318 41.29 9.46 4.19
CA GLU A 318 41.25 10.06 5.53
C GLU A 318 39.94 9.75 6.29
N TYR A 319 38.82 9.57 5.58
CA TYR A 319 37.49 9.41 6.19
C TYR A 319 36.92 8.00 6.03
N LEU A 320 37.36 7.24 5.03
CA LEU A 320 36.94 5.85 4.81
C LEU A 320 37.75 4.88 5.67
N ASN A 321 37.58 4.96 7.00
CA ASN A 321 38.25 4.08 7.95
C ASN A 321 37.41 3.86 9.22
N GLU A 322 37.85 2.89 10.02
CA GLU A 322 37.15 2.43 11.23
C GLU A 322 37.05 3.50 12.33
N ASN A 323 37.86 4.58 12.27
CA ASN A 323 37.76 5.67 13.25
C ASN A 323 36.50 6.51 13.04
N TYR A 324 35.94 6.52 11.83
CA TYR A 324 34.68 7.22 11.53
C TYR A 324 33.51 6.27 11.53
N PHE A 325 33.62 5.16 10.79
CA PHE A 325 32.56 4.17 10.68
C PHE A 325 33.15 2.76 10.67
N ALA A 326 32.70 1.91 11.59
CA ALA A 326 32.99 0.49 11.53
C ALA A 326 32.41 -0.13 10.23
N PRO A 327 33.00 -1.21 9.68
CA PRO A 327 32.53 -1.83 8.45
C PRO A 327 31.08 -2.34 8.49
N ASP A 328 30.54 -2.61 9.67
CA ASP A 328 29.17 -3.05 9.93
C ASP A 328 28.29 -1.98 10.61
N TYR A 329 28.75 -0.72 10.63
CA TYR A 329 28.02 0.40 11.24
C TYR A 329 26.67 0.65 10.58
N PHE A 330 26.63 0.62 9.25
CA PHE A 330 25.39 0.84 8.49
C PHE A 330 24.71 -0.48 8.16
N THR A 331 23.45 -0.58 8.57
CA THR A 331 22.58 -1.71 8.26
C THR A 331 21.89 -1.57 6.90
N TYR A 332 21.84 -0.34 6.36
CA TYR A 332 21.27 -0.03 5.07
C TYR A 332 22.08 1.05 4.37
N VAL A 333 22.31 0.90 3.07
CA VAL A 333 22.96 1.94 2.26
C VAL A 333 22.16 2.18 1.00
N VAL A 334 21.82 3.44 0.78
CA VAL A 334 21.23 3.98 -0.44
C VAL A 334 22.29 4.81 -1.14
N ILE A 335 22.44 4.58 -2.44
CA ILE A 335 23.30 5.37 -3.31
C ILE A 335 22.37 6.02 -4.34
N ASP A 336 22.51 7.33 -4.58
CA ASP A 336 21.74 8.07 -5.57
C ASP A 336 22.71 8.66 -6.61
N ASP A 337 22.76 8.06 -7.80
CA ASP A 337 23.61 8.50 -8.90
C ASP A 337 22.88 8.37 -10.26
N GLU A 338 23.02 9.38 -11.12
CA GLU A 338 22.53 9.35 -12.50
C GLU A 338 23.40 8.45 -13.41
N ARG A 339 24.60 8.01 -12.97
CA ARG A 339 25.56 7.23 -13.78
C ARG A 339 26.41 6.21 -12.97
N VAL A 340 26.05 4.92 -13.09
CA VAL A 340 26.94 3.71 -13.12
C VAL A 340 27.29 2.93 -11.82
N ILE A 341 27.11 1.60 -11.92
CA ILE A 341 27.83 0.43 -11.36
C ILE A 341 28.90 0.72 -10.28
N ILE A 342 28.83 0.02 -9.14
CA ILE A 342 29.95 -0.03 -8.19
C ILE A 342 30.51 -1.45 -8.00
N ARG A 343 31.79 -1.58 -8.39
CA ARG A 343 32.70 -2.66 -7.99
C ARG A 343 32.97 -2.58 -6.48
N THR A 344 32.84 -3.71 -5.81
CA THR A 344 33.21 -3.82 -4.39
C THR A 344 34.73 -3.90 -4.29
N LYS A 345 35.36 -2.92 -3.64
CA LYS A 345 36.62 -3.16 -2.91
C LYS A 345 36.38 -2.96 -1.42
N LEU A 346 35.41 -3.73 -0.92
CA LEU A 346 35.17 -3.99 0.49
C LEU A 346 34.72 -5.46 0.57
N GLU A 347 35.68 -6.37 0.64
CA GLU A 347 35.49 -7.73 1.17
C GLU A 347 36.10 -7.73 2.57
N LYS A 348 35.47 -8.26 3.64
CA LYS A 348 34.77 -9.54 3.70
C LYS A 348 33.26 -9.47 3.97
N PRO A 349 32.49 -10.43 3.38
CA PRO A 349 31.04 -10.52 3.47
C PRO A 349 30.61 -11.44 4.63
N SER A 350 29.81 -10.92 5.56
CA SER A 350 28.93 -11.78 6.38
C SER A 350 27.79 -11.01 7.07
N LYS A 351 27.91 -9.71 7.35
CA LYS A 351 26.94 -9.02 8.24
C LYS A 351 25.99 -7.96 7.65
N ILE A 352 26.15 -7.52 6.40
CA ILE A 352 25.26 -6.48 5.82
C ILE A 352 23.87 -7.04 5.50
N LYS A 353 22.86 -6.81 6.35
CA LYS A 353 21.47 -7.23 6.10
C LYS A 353 20.76 -6.15 5.26
N GLY A 354 20.85 -6.23 3.94
CA GLY A 354 20.10 -5.37 3.00
C GLY A 354 20.91 -4.21 2.43
N LEU A 355 20.91 -4.10 1.09
CA LEU A 355 21.39 -2.94 0.33
C LEU A 355 20.35 -2.72 -0.76
N ALA A 356 19.67 -1.57 -0.78
CA ALA A 356 19.00 -1.11 -2.00
C ALA A 356 19.87 -0.05 -2.65
N LEU A 357 20.35 -0.36 -3.85
CA LEU A 357 20.77 0.65 -4.81
C LEU A 357 19.51 1.30 -5.38
N ILE A 358 19.47 2.61 -5.30
CA ILE A 358 18.63 3.45 -6.16
C ILE A 358 19.49 3.99 -7.29
#